data_AF-A0A1V2K1H3-F1
#
_entry.id   AF-A0A1V2K1H3-F1
#
_cell.length_a   1.000
_cell.length_b   1.000
_cell.length_c   1.000
_cell.angle_alpha   90.00
_cell.angle_beta   90.00
_cell.angle_gamma   90.00
#
_symmetry.space_group_name_H-M   'P 1'
#
loop_
_entity.id
_entity.type
_entity.pdbx_description
1 polymer ?
#
loop_
_entity_poly.entity_id
_entity_poly.type
_entity_poly.pdbx_seq_one_letter_code
_entity_poly.pdbx_strand_id
1 'polypeptide(L)'
;MVEEASALDKGHIQRASTLMDYYLAEIQRLTEQEPDNSRREEADRLLRWLVQKGWTHFSIRDVNRNGPRFARKSADHTASLLVVLITHRWLSSRDGRTFEVRHVPPQ
;
A
#
# COMPACT_ATOMS: atom_id res chain seq x y z
N MET A 1 -51.51 20.29 1.78
CA MET A 1 -50.78 21.00 0.72
C MET A 1 -49.53 20.17 0.47
N VAL A 2 -49.62 19.27 -0.50
CA VAL A 2 -48.61 18.27 -0.83
C VAL A 2 -48.15 18.58 -2.25
N GLU A 3 -46.84 18.49 -2.46
CA GLU A 3 -46.13 18.55 -3.75
C GLU A 3 -45.63 19.91 -4.23
N GLU A 4 -44.41 20.25 -3.80
CA GLU A 4 -43.35 20.70 -4.72
C GLU A 4 -42.02 20.06 -4.28
N ALA A 5 -41.94 18.73 -4.37
CA ALA A 5 -40.64 18.08 -4.52
C ALA A 5 -40.18 18.38 -5.95
N SER A 6 -39.65 19.60 -6.15
CA SER A 6 -39.16 20.07 -7.44
C SER A 6 -38.23 19.02 -8.04
N ALA A 7 -38.65 18.52 -9.21
CA ALA A 7 -38.07 17.37 -9.86
C ALA A 7 -36.55 17.48 -9.91
N LEU A 8 -35.88 16.45 -9.40
CA LEU A 8 -34.44 16.27 -9.56
C LEU A 8 -34.16 16.18 -11.06
N ASP A 9 -33.91 17.33 -11.69
CA ASP A 9 -33.68 17.41 -13.12
C ASP A 9 -32.43 16.60 -13.51
N LYS A 10 -32.47 15.97 -14.69
CA LYS A 10 -31.33 15.21 -15.24
C LYS A 10 -30.05 16.06 -15.26
N GLY A 11 -30.19 17.37 -15.47
CA GLY A 11 -29.07 18.31 -15.42
C GLY A 11 -28.44 18.47 -14.02
N HIS A 12 -29.18 18.28 -12.93
CA HIS A 12 -28.63 18.25 -11.57
C HIS A 12 -27.88 16.95 -11.30
N ILE A 13 -28.43 15.80 -11.73
CA ILE A 13 -27.80 14.49 -11.58
C ILE A 13 -26.48 14.46 -12.36
N GLN A 14 -26.48 14.90 -13.61
CA GLN A 14 -25.27 14.90 -14.45
C GLN A 14 -24.17 15.77 -13.85
N ARG A 15 -24.52 16.96 -13.31
CA ARG A 15 -23.56 17.84 -12.63
C ARG A 15 -23.02 17.20 -11.35
N ALA A 16 -23.87 16.55 -10.56
CA ALA A 16 -23.43 15.83 -9.36
C ALA A 16 -22.48 14.68 -9.70
N SER A 17 -22.75 13.91 -10.77
CA SER A 17 -21.85 12.86 -11.26
C SER A 17 -20.49 13.42 -11.68
N THR A 18 -20.46 14.51 -12.47
CA THR A 18 -19.20 15.15 -12.86
C THR A 18 -18.39 15.65 -11.66
N LEU A 19 -19.05 16.19 -10.63
CA LEU A 19 -18.40 16.57 -9.38
C LEU A 19 -17.83 15.34 -8.65
N MET A 20 -18.58 14.23 -8.59
CA MET A 20 -18.09 12.99 -8.01
C MET A 20 -16.87 12.44 -8.75
N ASP A 21 -16.90 12.41 -10.08
CA ASP A 21 -15.77 11.95 -10.90
C ASP A 21 -14.52 12.79 -10.65
N TYR A 22 -14.69 14.12 -10.56
CA TYR A 22 -13.60 15.04 -10.24
C TYR A 22 -13.01 14.77 -8.85
N TYR A 23 -13.85 14.69 -7.82
CA TYR A 23 -13.37 14.43 -6.46
C TYR A 23 -12.72 13.06 -6.32
N LEU A 24 -13.23 12.03 -7.02
CA LEU A 24 -12.63 10.71 -7.03
C LEU A 24 -11.23 10.73 -7.66
N ALA A 25 -11.10 11.40 -8.81
CA ALA A 25 -9.82 11.55 -9.49
C ALA A 25 -8.81 12.36 -8.64
N GLU A 26 -9.27 13.40 -7.95
CA GLU A 26 -8.40 14.21 -7.10
C GLU A 26 -7.96 13.44 -5.85
N ILE A 27 -8.84 12.66 -5.22
CA ILE A 27 -8.47 11.76 -4.11
C ILE A 27 -7.42 10.74 -4.59
N GLN A 28 -7.62 10.15 -5.77
CA GLN A 28 -6.65 9.22 -6.35
C GLN A 28 -5.29 9.92 -6.59
N ARG A 29 -5.29 11.12 -7.19
CA ARG A 29 -4.08 11.91 -7.43
C ARG A 29 -3.33 12.21 -6.12
N LEU A 30 -4.05 12.63 -5.08
CA LEU A 30 -3.47 12.92 -3.77
C LEU A 30 -2.89 11.64 -3.14
N THR A 31 -3.61 10.52 -3.23
CA THR A 31 -3.14 9.22 -2.72
C THR A 31 -1.89 8.74 -3.47
N GLU A 32 -1.83 8.96 -4.79
CA GLU A 32 -0.70 8.53 -5.61
C GLU A 32 0.57 9.38 -5.40
N GLN A 33 0.39 10.68 -5.12
CA GLN A 33 1.51 11.61 -4.89
C GLN A 33 2.05 11.59 -3.47
N GLU A 34 1.42 10.87 -2.54
CA GLU A 34 1.94 10.76 -1.19
C GLU A 34 3.30 10.02 -1.18
N PRO A 35 4.31 10.54 -0.45
CA PRO A 35 5.60 9.86 -0.30
C PRO A 35 5.45 8.46 0.31
N ASP A 36 4.34 8.18 1.00
CA ASP A 36 4.03 6.87 1.54
C ASP A 36 3.76 5.83 0.43
N ASN A 37 3.26 6.27 -0.73
CA ASN A 37 3.03 5.40 -1.88
C ASN A 37 4.36 4.91 -2.48
N SER A 38 5.38 5.77 -2.53
CA SER A 38 6.73 5.37 -2.97
C SER A 38 7.38 4.34 -2.03
N ARG A 39 7.15 4.46 -0.72
CA ARG A 39 7.62 3.49 0.29
C ARG A 39 6.85 2.18 0.18
N ARG A 40 5.56 2.24 -0.07
CA ARG A 40 4.71 1.07 -0.30
C ARG A 40 5.12 0.32 -1.56
N GLU A 41 5.45 1.00 -2.65
CA GLU A 41 6.00 0.37 -3.86
C GLU A 41 7.37 -0.27 -3.64
N GLU A 42 8.26 0.37 -2.87
CA GLU A 42 9.54 -0.24 -2.49
C GLU A 42 9.33 -1.48 -1.59
N ALA A 43 8.38 -1.41 -0.66
CA ALA A 43 7.99 -2.52 0.19
C ALA A 43 7.40 -3.67 -0.63
N ASP A 44 6.51 -3.39 -1.58
CA ASP A 44 5.96 -4.38 -2.52
C ASP A 44 7.03 -5.04 -3.37
N ARG A 45 7.99 -4.26 -3.87
CA ARG A 45 9.16 -4.81 -4.57
C ARG A 45 9.97 -5.74 -3.67
N LEU A 46 10.14 -5.40 -2.39
CA LEU A 46 10.80 -6.28 -1.42
C LEU A 46 10.00 -7.56 -1.19
N LEU A 47 8.68 -7.46 -1.02
CA LEU A 47 7.80 -8.62 -0.83
C LEU A 47 7.86 -9.57 -2.03
N ARG A 48 7.73 -9.04 -3.26
CA ARG A 48 7.85 -9.84 -4.49
C ARG A 48 9.20 -10.53 -4.58
N TRP A 49 10.29 -9.85 -4.20
CA TRP A 49 11.61 -10.45 -4.17
C TRP A 49 11.73 -11.56 -3.12
N LEU A 50 11.18 -11.37 -1.92
CA LEU A 50 11.14 -12.38 -0.85
C LEU A 50 10.38 -13.63 -1.30
N VAL A 51 9.21 -13.45 -1.91
CA VAL A 51 8.38 -14.53 -2.47
C VAL A 51 9.10 -15.24 -3.59
N GLN A 52 9.69 -14.51 -4.54
CA GLN A 52 10.45 -15.08 -5.67
C GLN A 52 11.65 -15.92 -5.19
N LYS A 53 12.31 -15.50 -4.10
CA LYS A 53 13.41 -16.25 -3.49
C LYS A 53 12.95 -17.41 -2.59
N GLY A 54 11.65 -17.55 -2.34
CA GLY A 54 11.13 -18.54 -1.39
C GLY A 54 11.56 -18.27 0.05
N TRP A 55 11.88 -17.01 0.37
CA TRP A 55 12.35 -16.61 1.69
C TRP A 55 11.17 -16.41 2.63
N THR A 56 10.79 -17.48 3.32
CA THR A 56 9.64 -17.51 4.22
C THR A 56 9.97 -17.00 5.62
N HIS A 57 11.19 -17.22 6.10
CA HIS A 57 11.65 -16.82 7.42
C HIS A 57 13.00 -16.11 7.32
N PHE A 58 13.11 -14.90 7.88
CA PHE A 58 14.34 -14.12 7.82
C PHE A 58 14.44 -13.12 8.98
N SER A 59 15.65 -12.63 9.24
CA SER A 59 15.89 -11.48 10.12
C SER A 59 16.29 -10.22 9.35
N ILE A 60 16.24 -9.05 9.99
CA ILE A 60 16.77 -7.79 9.42
C ILE A 60 18.23 -7.94 8.98
N ARG A 61 19.03 -8.76 9.69
CA ARG A 61 20.44 -8.99 9.36
C ARG A 61 20.60 -9.78 8.05
N ASP A 62 19.71 -10.74 7.82
CA ASP A 62 19.73 -11.56 6.60
C ASP A 62 19.36 -10.71 5.38
N VAL A 63 18.34 -9.84 5.52
CA VAL A 63 17.95 -8.90 4.46
C VAL A 63 19.06 -7.86 4.21
N ASN A 64 19.73 -7.36 5.25
CA ASN A 64 20.86 -6.44 5.06
C ASN A 64 22.06 -7.10 4.36
N ARG A 65 22.29 -8.41 4.53
CA ARG A 65 23.40 -9.13 3.87
C ARG A 65 23.03 -9.59 2.46
N ASN A 66 21.93 -10.31 2.32
CA ASN A 66 21.57 -11.02 1.09
C ASN A 66 20.37 -10.40 0.35
N GLY A 67 19.75 -9.36 0.92
CA GLY A 67 18.61 -8.68 0.32
C GLY A 67 18.99 -7.83 -0.90
N PRO A 68 17.98 -7.31 -1.61
CA PRO A 68 18.18 -6.56 -2.84
C PRO A 68 18.82 -5.20 -2.58
N ARG A 69 19.57 -4.68 -3.56
CA ARG A 69 20.35 -3.42 -3.44
C ARG A 69 19.50 -2.22 -3.01
N PHE A 70 18.22 -2.16 -3.37
CA PHE A 70 17.31 -1.08 -2.98
C PHE A 70 16.92 -1.13 -1.50
N ALA A 71 16.82 -2.32 -0.90
CA ALA A 71 16.51 -2.47 0.53
C ALA A 71 17.75 -2.20 1.39
N ARG A 72 18.94 -2.59 0.91
CA ARG A 72 20.24 -2.44 1.61
C ARG A 72 20.79 -1.00 1.67
N LYS A 73 19.97 0.04 1.47
CA LYS A 73 20.42 1.45 1.57
C LYS A 73 20.92 1.78 2.99
N SER A 74 20.19 1.32 4.00
CA SER A 74 20.59 1.38 5.41
C SER A 74 19.78 0.38 6.23
N ALA A 75 20.25 0.07 7.44
CA ALA A 75 19.52 -0.80 8.36
C ALA A 75 18.15 -0.20 8.74
N ASP A 76 18.08 1.11 8.96
CA ASP A 76 16.84 1.85 9.25
C ASP A 76 15.90 1.88 8.04
N HIS A 77 16.42 1.97 6.81
CA HIS A 77 15.61 1.91 5.60
C HIS A 77 14.96 0.53 5.45
N THR A 78 15.75 -0.54 5.66
CA THR A 78 15.21 -1.91 5.67
C THR A 78 14.15 -2.09 6.76
N ALA A 79 14.42 -1.60 7.97
CA ALA A 79 13.46 -1.68 9.07
C ALA A 79 12.16 -0.93 8.75
N SER A 80 12.26 0.26 8.13
CA SER A 80 11.10 1.06 7.70
C SER A 80 10.25 0.31 6.67
N LEU A 81 10.87 -0.33 5.67
CA LEU A 81 10.17 -1.15 4.69
C LEU A 81 9.47 -2.36 5.35
N LEU A 82 10.14 -3.03 6.29
CA LEU A 82 9.54 -4.16 7.01
C LEU A 82 8.37 -3.73 7.89
N VAL A 83 8.42 -2.55 8.50
CA VAL A 83 7.29 -1.98 9.25
C VAL A 83 6.09 -1.78 8.33
N VAL A 84 6.27 -1.20 7.14
CA VAL A 84 5.20 -1.04 6.14
C VAL A 84 4.58 -2.41 5.80
N LEU A 85 5.42 -3.41 5.54
CA LEU A 85 4.95 -4.77 5.23
C LEU A 85 4.18 -5.44 6.40
N ILE A 86 4.55 -5.16 7.66
CA ILE A 86 3.83 -5.64 8.85
C ILE A 86 2.50 -4.89 9.01
N THR A 87 2.48 -3.57 8.81
CA THR A 87 1.27 -2.74 8.86
C THR A 87 0.23 -3.23 7.86
N HIS A 88 0.66 -3.62 6.66
CA HIS A 88 -0.21 -4.23 5.64
C HIS A 88 -0.49 -5.73 5.84
N ARG A 89 -0.04 -6.33 6.96
CA ARG A 89 -0.22 -7.74 7.35
C ARG A 89 0.36 -8.76 6.38
N TRP A 90 1.33 -8.36 5.56
CA TRP A 90 2.06 -9.24 4.64
C TRP A 90 3.26 -9.93 5.30
N LEU A 91 3.81 -9.32 6.35
CA LEU A 91 4.76 -9.96 7.25
C LEU A 91 4.15 -10.13 8.62
N SER A 92 4.53 -11.19 9.32
CA SER A 92 4.34 -11.29 10.76
C SER A 92 5.68 -11.38 11.46
N SER A 93 5.79 -10.79 12.65
CA SER A 93 6.97 -10.96 13.48
C SER A 93 6.60 -11.75 14.72
N ARG A 94 7.38 -12.79 15.01
CA ARG A 94 7.17 -13.64 16.20
C ARG A 94 7.79 -13.01 17.44
N ASP A 95 9.00 -12.47 17.29
CA ASP A 95 9.87 -12.04 18.40
C ASP A 95 10.40 -10.60 18.21
N GLY A 96 9.87 -9.84 17.25
CA GLY A 96 10.39 -8.52 16.85
C GLY A 96 11.75 -8.57 16.12
N ARG A 97 12.33 -9.76 15.97
CA ARG A 97 13.65 -9.99 15.34
C ARG A 97 13.59 -10.87 14.10
N THR A 98 12.66 -11.83 14.12
CA THR A 98 12.43 -12.79 13.06
C THR A 98 11.10 -12.46 12.41
N PHE A 99 11.08 -12.44 11.08
CA PHE A 99 9.94 -12.11 10.26
C PHE A 99 9.56 -13.33 9.43
N GLU A 100 8.27 -13.55 9.32
CA GLU A 100 7.67 -14.60 8.53
C GLU A 100 6.81 -13.97 7.44
N VAL A 101 7.00 -14.40 6.18
CA VAL A 101 6.19 -13.96 5.05
C VAL A 101 4.82 -14.64 5.14
N ARG A 102 3.80 -13.86 5.46
CA ARG A 102 2.42 -14.34 5.45
C ARG A 102 1.87 -14.13 4.05
N HIS A 103 1.88 -15.19 3.25
CA HIS A 103 1.30 -15.19 1.91
C HIS A 103 -0.18 -14.79 1.97
N VAL A 104 -0.54 -13.69 1.33
CA VAL A 104 -1.89 -13.49 0.77
C VAL A 104 -1.71 -13.11 -0.70
N PRO A 105 -1.83 -14.07 -1.63
CA PRO A 105 -1.81 -13.80 -3.07
C PRO A 105 -3.24 -13.53 -3.59
N PRO A 106 -3.37 -13.02 -4.82
CA PRO A 106 -3.72 -11.64 -5.19
C PRO A 106 -5.24 -11.39 -5.28
N GLN A 107 -5.65 -10.12 -5.26
CA GLN A 107 -6.89 -9.68 -5.93
C GLN A 107 -6.55 -9.20 -7.34
#